data_AF-A0A7V8X741-F1
#
_entry.id   AF-A0A7V8X741-F1
#
_cell.length_a   1.000
_cell.length_b   1.000
_cell.length_c   1.000
_cell.angle_alpha   90.00
_cell.angle_beta   90.00
_cell.angle_gamma   90.00
#
_symmetry.space_group_name_H-M   'P 1'
#
loop_
_entity.id
_entity.type
_entity.pdbx_description
1 polymer ?
#
loop_
_entity_poly.entity_id
_entity_poly.type
_entity_poly.pdbx_seq_one_letter_code
_entity_poly.pdbx_strand_id
1 'polypeptide(L)'
;MGAGAAALAGSAVAPMFARAQSATPVATPVRAAGPMFSAFHDLTHVASPSYPMFPGAAQMQIDLLVTVEDDGFYKNTLTLDEHTGTHMDAPAHFIPDGTTADLLPIENFFAPLCVVDISARATDDPDATVTMDDLAEWEAANGPIPDGAFVAMNSGWADRVNDAESFINLDADG
;
A
#
# COMPACT_ATOMS: atom_id res chain seq x y z
N MET A 1 60.99 19.05 -31.98
CA MET A 1 61.55 18.38 -30.77
C MET A 1 61.43 19.36 -29.62
N GLY A 2 60.51 19.12 -28.68
CA GLY A 2 60.26 20.00 -27.55
C GLY A 2 59.56 19.20 -26.45
N ALA A 3 60.18 19.16 -25.29
CA ALA A 3 59.94 18.23 -24.20
C ALA A 3 58.57 18.40 -23.51
N GLY A 4 58.04 17.26 -23.05
CA GLY A 4 56.87 17.21 -22.18
C GLY A 4 57.22 17.47 -20.71
N ALA A 5 56.18 17.81 -19.96
CA ALA A 5 56.12 17.66 -18.51
C ALA A 5 54.71 17.19 -18.16
N ALA A 6 54.62 15.94 -17.71
CA ALA A 6 53.39 15.35 -17.18
C ALA A 6 53.21 15.81 -15.73
N ALA A 7 52.06 16.41 -15.41
CA ALA A 7 51.64 16.66 -14.04
C ALA A 7 50.71 15.53 -13.59
N LEU A 8 51.18 14.72 -12.64
CA LEU A 8 50.38 13.75 -11.90
C LEU A 8 49.57 14.50 -10.83
N ALA A 9 48.25 14.59 -11.01
CA ALA A 9 47.34 14.99 -9.94
C ALA A 9 46.88 13.74 -9.20
N GLY A 10 47.37 13.55 -7.97
CA GLY A 10 46.93 12.48 -7.08
C GLY A 10 45.56 12.82 -6.47
N SER A 11 44.56 11.95 -6.69
CA SER A 11 43.30 12.00 -5.96
C SER A 11 43.53 11.52 -4.52
N ALA A 12 43.34 12.41 -3.56
CA ALA A 12 43.24 12.06 -2.15
C ALA A 12 41.87 11.39 -1.90
N VAL A 13 41.88 10.10 -1.59
CA VAL A 13 40.69 9.37 -1.11
C VAL A 13 40.56 9.64 0.39
N ALA A 14 39.50 10.34 0.79
CA ALA A 14 39.16 10.51 2.20
C ALA A 14 38.65 9.18 2.78
N PRO A 15 39.04 8.81 4.02
CA PRO A 15 38.55 7.57 4.62
C PRO A 15 37.07 7.70 5.00
N MET A 16 36.27 6.76 4.51
CA MET A 16 34.89 6.53 4.94
C MET A 16 34.92 6.02 6.38
N PHE A 17 34.49 6.84 7.34
CA PHE A 17 34.24 6.38 8.70
C PHE A 17 32.94 5.57 8.72
N ALA A 18 33.05 4.26 8.92
CA ALA A 18 31.91 3.39 9.15
C ALA A 18 31.24 3.79 10.48
N ARG A 19 29.99 4.25 10.41
CA ARG A 19 29.19 4.56 11.59
C ARG A 19 28.63 3.23 12.13
N ALA A 20 29.10 2.81 13.30
CA ALA A 20 28.56 1.64 13.99
C ALA A 20 27.07 1.90 14.33
N GLN A 21 26.19 1.06 13.81
CA GLN A 21 24.79 1.02 14.21
C GLN A 21 24.68 0.21 15.50
N SER A 22 24.19 0.85 16.56
CA SER A 22 23.81 0.18 17.80
C SER A 22 22.55 -0.65 17.56
N ALA A 23 22.67 -1.97 17.69
CA ALA A 23 21.53 -2.88 17.62
C ALA A 23 20.55 -2.58 18.76
N THR A 24 19.30 -2.26 18.40
CA THR A 24 18.17 -2.26 19.33
C THR A 24 17.87 -3.70 19.77
N PRO A 25 17.48 -3.93 21.03
CA PRO A 25 17.13 -5.27 21.49
C PRO A 25 15.89 -5.76 20.74
N VAL A 26 16.03 -6.90 20.07
CA VAL A 26 14.91 -7.62 19.45
C VAL A 26 13.99 -8.07 20.57
N ALA A 27 12.73 -7.61 20.56
CA ALA A 27 11.72 -8.06 21.51
C ALA A 27 11.50 -9.58 21.35
N THR A 28 11.44 -10.28 22.49
CA THR A 28 11.14 -11.72 22.52
C THR A 28 9.73 -11.96 21.95
N PRO A 29 9.55 -12.81 20.93
CA PRO A 29 8.22 -13.05 20.39
C PRO A 29 7.35 -13.71 21.46
N VAL A 30 6.26 -13.03 21.82
CA VAL A 30 5.19 -13.63 22.61
C VAL A 30 4.54 -14.70 21.74
N ARG A 31 4.77 -15.97 22.06
CA ARG A 31 4.02 -17.07 21.44
C ARG A 31 2.60 -17.06 22.01
N ALA A 32 1.64 -16.61 21.21
CA ALA A 32 0.22 -16.77 21.52
C ALA A 32 -0.15 -18.27 21.49
N ALA A 33 -0.77 -18.75 22.57
CA ALA A 33 -1.34 -20.09 22.66
C ALA A 33 -2.79 -20.07 22.13
N GLY A 34 -3.04 -20.80 21.04
CA GLY A 34 -4.35 -20.91 20.38
C GLY A 34 -4.27 -20.54 18.88
N PRO A 35 -5.24 -20.95 18.04
CA PRO A 35 -5.30 -20.42 16.69
C PRO A 35 -5.54 -18.91 16.77
N MET A 36 -4.63 -18.12 16.21
CA MET A 36 -4.67 -16.65 16.27
C MET A 36 -5.87 -16.04 15.53
N PHE A 37 -6.55 -16.82 14.68
CA PHE A 37 -7.70 -16.39 13.88
C PHE A 37 -8.79 -17.46 13.88
N SER A 38 -10.05 -17.04 13.93
CA SER A 38 -11.23 -17.91 13.84
C SER A 38 -11.88 -17.89 12.45
N ALA A 39 -11.60 -16.87 11.65
CA ALA A 39 -12.09 -16.69 10.28
C ALA A 39 -11.10 -15.89 9.44
N PHE A 40 -11.22 -16.00 8.11
CA PHE A 40 -10.45 -15.23 7.14
C PHE A 40 -11.43 -14.52 6.21
N HIS A 41 -11.21 -13.24 5.99
CA HIS A 41 -11.98 -12.39 5.08
C HIS A 41 -11.03 -11.84 4.02
N ASP A 42 -11.42 -11.97 2.75
CA ASP A 42 -10.70 -11.33 1.66
C ASP A 42 -11.21 -9.89 1.50
N LEU A 43 -10.29 -8.94 1.57
CA LEU A 43 -10.57 -7.50 1.39
C LEU A 43 -10.08 -6.99 0.01
N THR A 44 -9.84 -7.92 -0.91
CA THR A 44 -9.28 -7.63 -2.23
C THR A 44 -10.35 -7.72 -3.30
N HIS A 45 -10.42 -6.70 -4.16
CA HIS A 45 -11.18 -6.82 -5.40
C HIS A 45 -10.35 -7.55 -6.48
N VAL A 46 -11.03 -8.21 -7.41
CA VAL A 46 -10.37 -8.88 -8.54
C VAL A 46 -9.69 -7.83 -9.43
N ALA A 47 -8.36 -7.90 -9.53
CA ALA A 47 -7.59 -7.09 -10.47
C ALA A 47 -7.97 -7.48 -11.91
N SER A 48 -8.39 -6.48 -12.70
CA SER A 48 -8.81 -6.70 -14.08
C SER A 48 -8.56 -5.47 -14.95
N PRO A 49 -8.43 -5.63 -16.28
CA PRO A 49 -8.37 -4.50 -17.21
C PRO A 49 -9.60 -3.59 -17.19
N SER A 50 -10.72 -4.01 -16.59
CA SER A 50 -11.93 -3.19 -16.45
C SER A 50 -12.10 -2.59 -15.07
N TYR A 51 -11.12 -2.75 -14.16
CA TYR A 51 -11.18 -2.15 -12.83
C TYR A 51 -11.28 -0.62 -12.94
N PRO A 52 -12.20 0.06 -12.23
CA PRO A 52 -12.26 1.52 -12.26
C PRO A 52 -10.97 2.15 -11.71
N MET A 53 -10.27 2.93 -12.54
CA MET A 53 -8.99 3.54 -12.17
C MET A 53 -9.18 5.02 -11.81
N PHE A 54 -8.24 5.55 -11.01
CA PHE A 54 -8.17 6.98 -10.74
C PHE A 54 -8.11 7.76 -12.08
N PRO A 55 -8.84 8.89 -12.23
CA PRO A 55 -8.86 9.64 -13.47
C PRO A 55 -7.46 9.99 -13.99
N GLY A 56 -7.14 9.49 -15.19
CA GLY A 56 -5.85 9.72 -15.85
C GLY A 56 -4.77 8.65 -15.60
N ALA A 57 -5.01 7.69 -14.69
CA ALA A 57 -4.10 6.56 -14.51
C ALA A 57 -4.15 5.58 -15.69
N ALA A 58 -3.05 4.85 -15.90
CA ALA A 58 -3.00 3.84 -16.94
C ALA A 58 -3.81 2.60 -16.55
N GLN A 59 -4.62 2.09 -17.48
CA GLN A 59 -5.40 0.88 -17.26
C GLN A 59 -4.50 -0.36 -17.22
N MET A 60 -4.74 -1.27 -16.28
CA MET A 60 -4.08 -2.57 -16.24
C MET A 60 -4.25 -3.33 -17.57
N GLN A 61 -3.19 -3.96 -18.04
CA GLN A 61 -3.22 -4.85 -19.21
C GLN A 61 -2.86 -6.27 -18.78
N ILE A 62 -3.56 -7.25 -19.35
CA ILE A 62 -3.29 -8.67 -19.18
C ILE A 62 -3.21 -9.31 -20.55
N ASP A 63 -2.01 -9.73 -20.93
CA ASP A 63 -1.75 -10.37 -22.22
C ASP A 63 -1.46 -11.87 -22.01
N LEU A 64 -2.24 -12.73 -22.67
CA LEU A 64 -1.98 -14.17 -22.68
C LEU A 64 -0.65 -14.44 -23.39
N LEU A 65 0.30 -15.07 -22.69
CA LEU A 65 1.61 -15.36 -23.27
C LEU A 65 1.72 -16.81 -23.77
N VAL A 66 1.26 -17.77 -22.95
CA VAL A 66 1.34 -19.21 -23.26
C VAL A 66 0.16 -19.98 -22.65
N THR A 67 -0.20 -21.08 -23.29
CA THR A 67 -1.32 -21.95 -22.87
C THR A 67 -0.84 -23.33 -22.48
N VAL A 68 -1.64 -24.08 -21.70
CA VAL A 68 -1.27 -25.45 -21.34
C VAL A 68 -1.28 -26.35 -22.58
N GLU A 69 -2.21 -26.11 -23.48
CA GLU A 69 -2.41 -26.88 -24.70
C GLU A 69 -1.22 -26.80 -25.66
N ASP A 70 -0.65 -25.61 -25.84
CA ASP A 70 0.42 -25.37 -26.80
C ASP A 70 1.82 -25.47 -26.16
N ASP A 71 1.95 -25.09 -24.89
CA ASP A 71 3.25 -24.90 -24.22
C ASP A 71 3.46 -25.78 -22.97
N GLY A 72 2.42 -26.46 -22.49
CA GLY A 72 2.45 -27.31 -21.29
C GLY A 72 2.31 -26.55 -19.96
N PHE A 73 2.13 -25.23 -19.97
CA PHE A 73 1.81 -24.42 -18.79
C PHE A 73 1.12 -23.10 -19.18
N TYR A 74 0.34 -22.52 -18.26
CA TYR A 74 -0.38 -21.27 -18.47
C TYR A 74 0.36 -20.07 -17.89
N LYS A 75 0.44 -18.96 -18.63
CA LYS A 75 1.02 -17.71 -18.14
C LYS A 75 0.50 -16.48 -18.89
N ASN A 76 0.26 -15.41 -18.14
CA ASN A 76 0.00 -14.07 -18.68
C ASN A 76 1.16 -13.12 -18.35
N THR A 77 1.33 -12.10 -19.17
CA THR A 77 2.08 -10.88 -18.81
C THR A 77 1.09 -9.87 -18.24
N LEU A 78 1.43 -9.27 -17.10
CA LEU A 78 0.66 -8.20 -16.47
C LEU A 78 1.45 -6.90 -16.59
N THR A 79 0.80 -5.84 -17.06
CA THR A 79 1.30 -4.46 -17.01
C THR A 79 0.35 -3.65 -16.16
N LEU A 80 0.85 -3.02 -15.10
CA LEU A 80 0.05 -2.30 -14.12
C LEU A 80 0.78 -1.06 -13.62
N ASP A 81 -0.02 -0.06 -13.22
CA ASP A 81 0.42 1.05 -12.38
C ASP A 81 0.46 0.60 -10.91
N GLU A 82 1.37 1.16 -10.09
CA GLU A 82 1.52 0.77 -8.67
C GLU A 82 0.21 0.95 -7.87
N HIS A 83 -0.64 1.91 -8.27
CA HIS A 83 -1.91 2.24 -7.62
C HIS A 83 -3.13 1.61 -8.32
N THR A 84 -2.94 0.43 -8.93
CA THR A 84 -4.02 -0.34 -9.58
C THR A 84 -4.81 -1.16 -8.57
N GLY A 85 -6.13 -0.94 -8.50
CA GLY A 85 -7.03 -1.79 -7.72
C GLY A 85 -6.84 -1.68 -6.21
N THR A 86 -7.05 -2.78 -5.49
CA THR A 86 -6.66 -2.89 -4.08
C THR A 86 -5.12 -2.88 -4.00
N HIS A 87 -4.55 -1.80 -3.46
CA HIS A 87 -3.11 -1.56 -3.42
C HIS A 87 -2.67 -1.00 -2.05
N MET A 88 -1.38 -0.65 -1.94
CA MET A 88 -0.79 -0.08 -0.72
C MET A 88 0.13 1.08 -1.09
N ASP A 89 0.00 2.18 -0.37
CA ASP A 89 0.88 3.34 -0.52
C ASP A 89 2.03 3.32 0.48
N ALA A 90 3.25 3.38 -0.03
CA ALA A 90 4.44 3.59 0.79
C ALA A 90 4.66 5.11 1.02
N PRO A 91 5.39 5.51 2.09
CA PRO A 91 5.69 6.93 2.35
C PRO A 91 6.27 7.70 1.17
N ALA A 92 7.09 7.05 0.33
CA ALA A 92 7.65 7.62 -0.89
C ALA A 92 6.60 8.17 -1.88
N HIS A 93 5.34 7.75 -1.79
CA HIS A 93 4.25 8.22 -2.66
C HIS A 93 4.01 9.74 -2.53
N PHE A 94 4.21 10.31 -1.35
CA PHE A 94 4.03 11.75 -1.10
C PHE A 94 5.19 12.44 -0.37
N ILE A 95 6.09 11.68 0.26
CA ILE A 95 7.20 12.23 1.04
C ILE A 95 8.49 12.15 0.20
N PRO A 96 9.13 13.29 -0.13
CA PRO A 96 10.44 13.28 -0.79
C PRO A 96 11.46 12.47 0.02
N ASP A 97 12.21 11.60 -0.65
CA ASP A 97 13.13 10.63 -0.03
C ASP A 97 12.46 9.71 1.02
N GLY A 98 11.13 9.54 0.91
CA GLY A 98 10.36 8.63 1.75
C GLY A 98 10.73 7.17 1.50
N THR A 99 10.43 6.32 2.48
CA THR A 99 10.65 4.87 2.37
C THR A 99 9.77 4.28 1.26
N THR A 100 10.37 3.50 0.37
CA THR A 100 9.68 2.73 -0.67
C THR A 100 9.16 1.40 -0.11
N ALA A 101 8.19 0.78 -0.78
CA ALA A 101 7.51 -0.42 -0.28
C ALA A 101 8.46 -1.60 0.01
N ASP A 102 9.52 -1.76 -0.79
CA ASP A 102 10.55 -2.80 -0.64
C ASP A 102 11.44 -2.62 0.60
N LEU A 103 11.43 -1.43 1.21
CA LEU A 103 12.21 -1.09 2.39
C LEU A 103 11.38 -1.02 3.68
N LEU A 104 10.07 -1.27 3.59
CA LEU A 104 9.22 -1.31 4.78
C LEU A 104 9.55 -2.55 5.64
N PRO A 105 9.67 -2.39 6.98
CA PRO A 105 9.81 -3.52 7.90
C PRO A 105 8.65 -4.51 7.74
N ILE A 106 8.94 -5.81 7.82
CA ILE A 106 7.94 -6.87 7.61
C ILE A 106 6.82 -6.81 8.67
N GLU A 107 7.14 -6.32 9.86
CA GLU A 107 6.21 -6.17 10.98
C GLU A 107 5.10 -5.17 10.67
N ASN A 108 5.34 -4.20 9.79
CA ASN A 108 4.35 -3.19 9.42
C ASN A 108 3.19 -3.76 8.59
N PHE A 109 3.32 -4.97 8.04
CA PHE A 109 2.26 -5.61 7.25
C PHE A 109 1.29 -6.43 8.10
N PHE A 110 1.51 -6.51 9.42
CA PHE A 110 0.68 -7.26 10.34
C PHE A 110 0.29 -6.39 11.53
N ALA A 111 -0.98 -5.97 11.56
CA ALA A 111 -1.50 -5.11 12.61
C ALA A 111 -2.93 -5.51 12.99
N PRO A 112 -3.39 -5.17 14.22
CA PRO A 112 -4.81 -5.14 14.53
C PRO A 112 -5.56 -4.24 13.54
N LEU A 113 -6.81 -4.60 13.21
CA LEU A 113 -7.67 -3.80 12.35
C LEU A 113 -8.84 -3.23 13.16
N CYS A 114 -8.97 -1.91 13.14
CA CYS A 114 -10.10 -1.16 13.69
C CYS A 114 -10.95 -0.67 12.51
N VAL A 115 -12.22 -1.06 12.45
CA VAL A 115 -13.12 -0.65 11.36
C VAL A 115 -14.10 0.40 11.89
N VAL A 116 -14.01 1.60 11.34
CA VAL A 116 -14.93 2.72 11.61
C VAL A 116 -15.97 2.74 10.51
N ASP A 117 -17.22 2.45 10.86
CA ASP A 117 -18.31 2.34 9.89
C ASP A 117 -19.07 3.67 9.78
N ILE A 118 -19.05 4.25 8.58
CA ILE A 118 -19.80 5.46 8.23
C ILE A 118 -20.74 5.19 7.04
N SER A 119 -20.95 3.93 6.66
CA SER A 119 -21.65 3.52 5.44
C SER A 119 -23.05 4.10 5.31
N ALA A 120 -23.79 4.20 6.43
CA ALA A 120 -25.10 4.84 6.45
C ALA A 120 -25.05 6.31 6.02
N ARG A 121 -24.04 7.07 6.48
CA ARG A 121 -23.87 8.47 6.08
C ARG A 121 -23.35 8.57 4.64
N ALA A 122 -22.38 7.74 4.27
CA ALA A 122 -21.80 7.73 2.93
C ALA A 122 -22.80 7.29 1.83
N THR A 123 -23.88 6.60 2.22
CA THR A 123 -25.00 6.29 1.31
C THR A 123 -25.78 7.55 0.92
N ASP A 124 -26.00 8.45 1.88
CA ASP A 124 -26.79 9.67 1.68
C ASP A 124 -25.92 10.84 1.16
N ASP A 125 -24.64 10.87 1.54
CA ASP A 125 -23.68 11.92 1.24
C ASP A 125 -22.36 11.31 0.74
N PRO A 126 -22.05 11.40 -0.56
CA PRO A 126 -20.81 10.85 -1.11
C PRO A 126 -19.54 11.53 -0.57
N ASP A 127 -19.66 12.72 0.01
CA ASP A 127 -18.56 13.48 0.61
C ASP A 127 -18.42 13.25 2.12
N ALA A 128 -19.18 12.29 2.69
CA ALA A 128 -19.12 11.98 4.11
C ALA A 128 -17.72 11.55 4.55
N THR A 129 -17.16 12.25 5.54
CA THR A 129 -15.85 11.95 6.10
C THR A 129 -15.95 11.23 7.45
N VAL A 130 -14.90 10.50 7.83
CA VAL A 130 -14.67 10.11 9.23
C VAL A 130 -14.35 11.37 10.04
N THR A 131 -14.94 11.47 11.22
CA THR A 131 -14.79 12.57 12.16
C THR A 131 -14.12 12.09 13.45
N MET A 132 -13.71 13.04 14.29
CA MET A 132 -13.19 12.71 15.62
C MET A 132 -14.25 12.06 16.53
N ASP A 133 -15.52 12.42 16.34
CA ASP A 133 -16.62 11.83 17.12
C ASP A 133 -16.80 10.35 16.76
N ASP A 134 -16.65 9.96 15.49
CA ASP A 134 -16.71 8.56 15.06
C ASP A 134 -15.61 7.71 15.73
N LEU A 135 -14.41 8.28 15.87
CA LEU A 135 -13.30 7.61 16.55
C LEU A 135 -13.58 7.48 18.05
N ALA A 136 -14.08 8.54 18.68
CA ALA A 136 -14.43 8.51 20.11
C ALA A 136 -15.56 7.51 20.40
N GLU A 137 -16.57 7.43 19.53
CA GLU A 137 -17.65 6.45 19.63
C GLU A 137 -17.13 5.01 19.43
N TRP A 138 -16.24 4.81 18.45
CA TRP A 138 -15.59 3.52 18.24
C TRP A 138 -14.79 3.09 19.47
N GLU A 139 -13.99 3.99 20.06
CA GLU A 139 -13.20 3.69 21.26
C GLU A 139 -14.08 3.45 22.49
N ALA A 140 -15.18 4.18 22.64
CA ALA A 140 -16.14 3.96 23.71
C ALA A 140 -16.79 2.57 23.63
N ALA A 141 -17.02 2.05 22.41
CA ALA A 141 -17.63 0.74 22.18
C ALA A 141 -16.63 -0.42 22.23
N ASN A 142 -15.39 -0.21 21.79
CA ASN A 142 -14.41 -1.29 21.55
C ASN A 142 -13.17 -1.22 22.47
N GLY A 143 -13.01 -0.15 23.24
CA GLY A 143 -11.77 0.18 23.94
C GLY A 143 -10.82 1.03 23.08
N PRO A 144 -9.68 1.47 23.65
CA PRO A 144 -8.75 2.33 22.93
C PRO A 144 -8.21 1.68 21.65
N ILE A 145 -8.00 2.47 20.60
CA ILE A 145 -7.35 2.00 19.38
C ILE A 145 -5.91 1.57 19.73
N PRO A 146 -5.49 0.33 19.42
CA PRO A 146 -4.14 -0.12 19.75
C PRO A 146 -3.06 0.64 18.97
N ASP A 147 -1.91 0.85 19.59
CA ASP A 147 -0.72 1.38 18.91
C ASP A 147 -0.35 0.49 17.71
N GLY A 148 -0.17 1.12 16.54
CA GLY A 148 0.20 0.44 15.30
C GLY A 148 -0.96 -0.28 14.60
N ALA A 149 -2.21 -0.12 15.05
CA ALA A 149 -3.38 -0.66 14.36
C ALA A 149 -3.61 0.01 12.99
N PHE A 150 -4.13 -0.77 12.04
CA PHE A 150 -4.79 -0.22 10.87
C PHE A 150 -6.16 0.29 11.27
N VAL A 151 -6.50 1.51 10.86
CA VAL A 151 -7.83 2.08 11.02
C VAL A 151 -8.44 2.20 9.63
N ALA A 152 -9.46 1.38 9.35
CA ALA A 152 -10.15 1.37 8.07
C ALA A 152 -11.51 2.08 8.19
N MET A 153 -11.79 2.95 7.23
CA MET A 153 -13.12 3.53 7.04
C MET A 153 -13.96 2.57 6.19
N ASN A 154 -15.06 2.06 6.74
CA ASN A 154 -16.07 1.36 5.97
C ASN A 154 -17.17 2.36 5.54
N SER A 155 -17.18 2.73 4.27
CA SER A 155 -18.22 3.58 3.68
C SER A 155 -19.26 2.78 2.87
N GLY A 156 -19.06 1.48 2.68
CA GLY A 156 -19.85 0.67 1.73
C GLY A 156 -19.51 0.91 0.25
N TRP A 157 -18.52 1.76 -0.07
CA TRP A 157 -18.19 2.13 -1.46
C TRP A 157 -17.75 0.96 -2.34
N ALA A 158 -17.22 -0.11 -1.72
CA ALA A 158 -16.80 -1.33 -2.40
C ALA A 158 -17.90 -1.96 -3.27
N ASP A 159 -19.18 -1.73 -2.94
CA ASP A 159 -20.31 -2.25 -3.70
C ASP A 159 -20.43 -1.63 -5.11
N ARG A 160 -19.80 -0.46 -5.32
CA ARG A 160 -19.83 0.27 -6.60
C ARG A 160 -18.79 -0.22 -7.61
N VAL A 161 -17.85 -1.09 -7.22
CA VAL A 161 -16.66 -1.45 -8.02
C VAL A 161 -16.97 -1.98 -9.43
N ASN A 162 -18.17 -2.54 -9.65
CA ASN A 162 -18.59 -3.08 -10.95
C ASN A 162 -19.23 -2.02 -11.87
N ASP A 163 -19.36 -0.78 -11.42
CA ASP A 163 -19.86 0.35 -12.19
C ASP A 163 -18.88 1.53 -12.07
N ALA A 164 -18.07 1.72 -13.12
CA ALA A 164 -16.98 2.70 -13.10
C ALA A 164 -17.47 4.14 -12.88
N GLU A 165 -18.66 4.50 -13.39
CA GLU A 165 -19.21 5.84 -13.22
C GLU A 165 -19.53 6.12 -11.75
N SER A 166 -20.28 5.24 -11.07
CA SER A 166 -20.60 5.43 -9.65
C SER A 166 -19.43 5.16 -8.69
N PHE A 167 -18.45 4.34 -9.08
CA PHE A 167 -17.25 4.12 -8.27
C PHE A 167 -16.31 5.32 -8.30
N ILE A 168 -16.05 5.87 -9.49
CA ILE A 168 -15.20 7.06 -9.65
C ILE A 168 -15.95 8.28 -9.10
N ASN A 169 -17.27 8.38 -9.33
CA ASN A 169 -18.14 9.43 -8.80
C ASN A 169 -17.64 10.86 -9.05
N LEU A 170 -17.01 11.09 -10.21
CA LEU A 170 -16.45 12.38 -10.56
C LEU A 170 -17.57 13.39 -10.85
N ASP A 171 -17.49 14.57 -10.24
CA ASP A 171 -18.44 15.66 -10.49
C ASP A 171 -17.73 17.01 -10.76
N ALA A 172 -18.43 18.12 -10.54
CA ALA A 172 -17.88 19.45 -10.81
C ALA A 172 -16.88 19.92 -9.73
N ASP A 173 -16.99 19.38 -8.52
CA ASP A 173 -16.20 19.74 -7.36
C ASP A 173 -14.97 18.82 -7.17
N GLY A 174 -14.96 17.68 -7.88
CA GLY A 174 -13.82 16.78 -7.98
C GLY A 174 -14.25 15.34 -7.83
#